data_AF-A0AB34FGC3-F1
#
_entry.id   AF-A0AB34FGC3-F1
#
_cell.length_a   1.000
_cell.length_b   1.000
_cell.length_c   1.000
_cell.angle_alpha   90.00
_cell.angle_beta   90.00
_cell.angle_gamma   90.00
#
_symmetry.space_group_name_H-M   'P 1'
#
loop_
_entity.id
_entity.type
_entity.pdbx_description
1 polymer ?
#
loop_
_entity_poly.entity_id
_entity_poly.type
_entity_poly.pdbx_seq_one_letter_code
_entity_poly.pdbx_strand_id
1 'polypeptide(L)'
;MSVLWVPAGHEGFRPCEAAKAAAREATEDGRVREKARYQARSTRTRLLLGQQQQQRQRIPFGVGRYSQRIDTALPGQHTRAIYDALNAKESRILIQLRTGKCRLNRYLHSIRAVRTDQCSCGQAAETVERFLFRCTRWNSEREGMTRYNRTKMGNLSFFLGGKSGSDGERWQPDMAAVRTTIKFAMATGRLDADR
;
A
#
# COMPACT_ATOMS: atom_id res chain seq x y z
N MET A 1 -7.79 1.16 42.16
CA MET A 1 -8.75 2.27 42.37
C MET A 1 -9.28 2.15 43.78
N SER A 2 -8.91 3.06 44.68
CA SER A 2 -9.45 3.13 46.04
C SER A 2 -10.64 4.08 46.04
N VAL A 3 -11.77 3.63 46.56
CA VAL A 3 -12.97 4.47 46.75
C VAL A 3 -13.01 4.87 48.22
N LEU A 4 -13.10 6.17 48.50
CA LEU A 4 -13.23 6.72 49.84
C LEU A 4 -14.65 7.27 49.99
N TRP A 5 -15.36 6.86 51.05
CA TRP A 5 -16.67 7.41 51.36
C TRP A 5 -16.53 8.64 52.26
N VAL A 6 -17.19 9.75 51.88
CA VAL A 6 -17.18 11.00 52.64
C VAL A 6 -18.63 11.37 52.99
N PRO A 7 -18.96 11.59 54.29
CA PRO A 7 -20.30 11.97 54.70
C PRO A 7 -20.71 13.37 54.21
N ALA A 8 -22.01 13.54 53.97
CA ALA A 8 -22.62 14.82 53.62
C ALA A 8 -22.61 15.76 54.84
N GLY A 9 -21.60 16.61 54.96
CA GLY A 9 -21.42 17.52 56.09
C GLY A 9 -19.97 17.72 56.52
N HIS A 10 -19.01 17.03 55.89
CA HIS A 10 -17.59 17.27 56.15
C HIS A 10 -17.18 18.66 55.66
N GLU A 11 -17.01 19.62 56.58
CA GLU A 11 -16.50 20.95 56.26
C GLU A 11 -15.09 20.82 55.66
N GLY A 12 -14.87 21.47 54.51
CA GLY A 12 -13.56 21.49 53.82
C GLY A 12 -13.45 20.63 52.56
N PHE A 13 -14.36 19.70 52.27
CA PHE A 13 -14.31 18.91 51.03
C PHE A 13 -15.10 19.58 49.88
N ARG A 14 -14.53 20.66 49.34
CA ARG A 14 -15.11 21.45 48.23
C ARG A 14 -15.61 20.63 47.02
N PRO A 15 -15.01 19.48 46.64
CA PRO A 15 -15.53 18.67 45.54
C PRO A 15 -16.94 18.13 45.78
N CYS A 16 -17.37 17.93 47.04
CA CYS A 16 -18.74 17.49 47.35
C CYS A 16 -19.79 18.54 46.96
N GLU A 17 -19.54 19.81 47.28
CA GLU A 17 -20.42 20.93 46.92
C GLU A 17 -20.53 21.07 45.40
N ALA A 18 -19.39 21.04 44.70
CA ALA A 18 -19.35 21.09 43.24
C ALA A 18 -20.07 19.90 42.58
N ALA A 19 -19.88 18.68 43.11
CA ALA A 19 -20.57 17.49 42.63
C ALA A 19 -22.08 17.58 42.86
N LYS A 20 -22.51 18.12 44.01
CA LYS A 20 -23.93 18.29 44.36
C LYS A 20 -24.62 19.35 43.50
N ALA A 21 -23.93 20.47 43.23
CA ALA A 21 -24.40 21.49 42.30
C ALA A 21 -24.56 20.94 40.88
N ALA A 22 -23.55 20.23 40.37
CA ALA A 22 -23.60 19.60 39.04
C ALA A 22 -24.69 18.52 38.95
N ALA A 23 -24.91 17.75 40.02
CA ALA A 23 -26.00 16.76 40.07
C ALA A 23 -27.38 17.43 39.99
N ARG A 24 -27.59 18.55 40.68
CA ARG A 24 -28.83 19.32 40.63
C ARG A 24 -29.10 19.87 39.24
N GLU A 25 -28.10 20.51 38.63
CA GLU A 25 -28.19 21.05 37.26
C GLU A 25 -28.53 19.96 36.23
N ALA A 26 -27.97 18.76 36.39
CA ALA A 26 -28.24 17.63 35.51
C ALA A 26 -29.66 17.04 35.66
N THR A 27 -30.37 17.36 36.75
CA THR A 27 -31.72 16.86 37.06
C THR A 27 -32.82 17.93 36.91
N GLU A 28 -32.49 19.13 36.43
CA GLU A 28 -33.49 20.17 36.16
C GLU A 28 -34.54 19.72 35.13
N ASP A 29 -35.80 20.14 35.35
CA ASP A 29 -36.91 19.79 34.47
C ASP A 29 -36.66 20.27 33.03
N GLY A 30 -36.77 19.34 32.07
CA GLY A 30 -36.47 19.58 30.65
C GLY A 30 -35.06 19.15 30.21
N ARG A 31 -34.16 18.77 31.13
CA ARG A 31 -32.86 18.16 30.76
C ARG A 31 -33.07 16.72 30.27
N VAL A 32 -32.91 16.51 28.97
CA VAL A 32 -32.88 15.16 28.39
C VAL A 32 -31.52 14.53 28.68
N ARG A 33 -31.50 13.42 29.44
CA ARG A 33 -30.28 12.63 29.64
C ARG A 33 -29.70 12.26 28.28
N GLU A 34 -28.50 12.75 27.98
CA GLU A 34 -27.77 12.30 26.80
C GLU A 34 -27.59 10.78 26.93
N LYS A 35 -28.25 10.01 26.06
CA LYS A 35 -28.10 8.56 26.05
C LYS A 35 -26.65 8.27 25.73
N ALA A 36 -25.87 7.92 26.75
CA ALA A 36 -24.52 7.43 26.56
C ALA A 36 -24.58 6.34 25.48
N ARG A 37 -23.88 6.57 24.36
CA ARG A 37 -23.81 5.59 23.28
C ARG A 37 -23.16 4.34 23.89
N TYR A 38 -23.97 3.37 24.29
CA TYR A 38 -23.48 2.11 24.81
C TYR A 38 -22.76 1.39 23.67
N GLN A 39 -21.44 1.52 23.63
CA GLN A 39 -20.60 0.67 22.82
C GLN A 39 -20.09 -0.44 23.72
N ALA A 40 -20.43 -1.68 23.38
CA ALA A 40 -19.85 -2.84 24.02
C ALA A 40 -18.32 -2.70 24.02
N ARG A 41 -17.67 -3.06 25.13
CA ARG A 41 -16.20 -2.98 25.26
C ARG A 41 -15.51 -3.66 24.08
N SER A 42 -16.03 -4.80 23.63
CA SER A 42 -15.54 -5.53 22.45
C SER A 42 -15.58 -4.71 21.16
N THR A 43 -16.67 -3.99 20.88
CA THR A 43 -16.81 -3.12 19.71
C THR A 43 -15.82 -1.95 19.79
N ARG A 44 -15.72 -1.31 20.95
CA ARG A 44 -14.76 -0.21 21.17
C ARG A 44 -13.32 -0.70 20.96
N THR A 45 -12.95 -1.85 21.54
CA THR A 45 -11.63 -2.45 21.36
C THR A 45 -11.36 -2.79 19.89
N ARG A 46 -12.33 -3.37 19.17
CA ARG A 46 -12.20 -3.69 17.74
C ARG A 46 -11.95 -2.45 16.89
N LEU A 47 -12.69 -1.36 17.14
CA LEU A 47 -12.51 -0.09 16.43
C LEU A 47 -11.14 0.53 16.70
N LEU A 48 -10.68 0.52 17.96
CA LEU A 48 -9.35 1.03 18.34
C LEU A 48 -8.23 0.22 17.69
N LEU A 49 -8.32 -1.11 17.71
CA LEU A 49 -7.37 -1.98 17.02
C LEU A 49 -7.38 -1.73 15.51
N GLY A 50 -8.57 -1.55 14.90
CA GLY A 50 -8.72 -1.21 13.49
C GLY A 50 -8.05 0.12 13.13
N GLN A 51 -8.25 1.16 13.95
CA GLN A 51 -7.59 2.47 13.76
C GLN A 51 -6.06 2.36 13.90
N GLN A 52 -5.58 1.64 14.92
CA GLN A 52 -4.14 1.43 15.11
C GLN A 52 -3.53 0.63 13.96
N GLN A 53 -4.25 -0.38 13.45
CA GLN A 53 -3.82 -1.17 12.32
C GLN A 53 -3.81 -0.34 11.02
N GLN A 54 -4.81 0.52 10.79
CA GLN A 54 -4.79 1.47 9.69
C GLN A 54 -3.60 2.43 9.77
N GLN A 55 -3.30 2.98 10.95
CA GLN A 55 -2.12 3.83 11.14
C GLN A 55 -0.81 3.08 10.85
N ARG A 56 -0.70 1.82 11.29
CA ARG A 56 0.46 0.96 10.99
C ARG A 56 0.59 0.60 9.51
N GLN A 57 -0.53 0.49 8.79
CA GLN A 57 -0.53 0.17 7.36
C GLN A 57 -0.19 1.39 6.47
N ARG A 58 -0.16 2.61 7.02
CA ARG A 58 0.25 3.78 6.24
C ARG A 58 1.76 3.76 6.03
N ILE A 59 2.16 3.72 4.75
CA ILE A 59 3.56 3.88 4.36
C ILE A 59 3.99 5.31 4.73
N PRO A 60 5.13 5.51 5.42
CA PRO A 60 5.62 6.84 5.75
C PRO A 60 5.80 7.71 4.49
N PHE A 61 5.56 9.01 4.64
CA PHE A 61 5.72 9.95 3.54
C PHE A 61 7.15 9.90 2.97
N GLY A 62 7.27 9.85 1.65
CA GLY A 62 8.56 9.81 0.95
C GLY A 62 9.21 8.41 0.84
N VAL A 63 8.63 7.38 1.47
CA VAL A 63 9.09 5.99 1.33
C VAL A 63 8.37 5.32 0.15
N GLY A 64 9.12 4.54 -0.64
CA GLY A 64 8.52 3.76 -1.72
C GLY A 64 8.06 4.58 -2.93
N ARG A 65 8.60 5.78 -3.16
CA ARG A 65 8.24 6.67 -4.29
C ARG A 65 8.18 5.96 -5.64
N TYR A 66 9.09 5.01 -5.90
CA TYR A 66 9.06 4.22 -7.13
C TYR A 66 7.79 3.36 -7.26
N SER A 67 7.44 2.61 -6.21
CA SER A 67 6.24 1.78 -6.19
C SER A 67 4.97 2.62 -6.19
N GLN A 68 4.96 3.77 -5.51
CA GLN A 68 3.85 4.73 -5.54
C GLN A 68 3.63 5.35 -6.92
N ARG A 69 4.69 5.56 -7.70
CA ARG A 69 4.59 6.02 -9.10
C ARG A 69 3.92 4.99 -10.00
N ILE A 70 4.08 3.71 -9.70
CA ILE A 70 3.41 2.61 -10.43
C ILE A 70 1.99 2.44 -9.90
N ASP A 71 1.79 2.55 -8.60
CA ASP A 71 0.52 2.30 -7.92
C ASP A 71 0.29 3.34 -6.83
N THR A 72 -0.55 4.32 -7.13
CA THR A 72 -0.84 5.42 -6.21
C THR A 72 -1.75 5.00 -5.05
N ALA A 73 -2.44 3.86 -5.19
CA ALA A 73 -3.39 3.35 -4.20
C ALA A 73 -2.76 2.34 -3.23
N LEU A 74 -1.43 2.37 -3.04
CA LEU A 74 -0.75 1.50 -2.10
C LEU A 74 -0.92 1.98 -0.64
N PRO A 75 -1.19 1.06 0.31
CA PRO A 75 -1.58 -0.34 0.11
C PRO A 75 -3.07 -0.48 -0.26
N GLY A 76 -3.42 -1.44 -1.13
CA GLY A 76 -4.80 -1.66 -1.56
C GLY A 76 -5.17 -3.13 -1.74
N GLN A 77 -6.48 -3.42 -1.69
CA GLN A 77 -7.01 -4.78 -1.86
C GLN A 77 -6.65 -5.39 -3.22
N HIS A 78 -6.55 -4.56 -4.26
CA HIS A 78 -6.11 -4.98 -5.60
C HIS A 78 -4.70 -5.57 -5.58
N THR A 79 -3.79 -5.03 -4.76
CA THR A 79 -2.42 -5.56 -4.63
C THR A 79 -2.45 -6.99 -4.10
N ARG A 80 -3.29 -7.26 -3.08
CA ARG A 80 -3.48 -8.60 -2.54
C ARG A 80 -4.06 -9.54 -3.60
N ALA A 81 -5.11 -9.11 -4.31
CA ALA A 81 -5.74 -9.91 -5.35
C ALA A 81 -4.77 -10.30 -6.49
N ILE A 82 -3.86 -9.39 -6.87
CA ILE A 82 -2.83 -9.69 -7.88
C ILE A 82 -1.91 -10.81 -7.41
N TYR A 83 -1.37 -10.70 -6.19
CA TYR A 83 -0.40 -11.68 -5.68
C TYR A 83 -1.05 -13.02 -5.32
N ASP A 84 -2.29 -13.02 -4.82
CA ASP A 84 -3.03 -14.25 -4.53
C ASP A 84 -3.32 -15.06 -5.83
N ALA A 85 -3.33 -14.40 -7.00
CA ALA A 85 -3.57 -15.02 -8.30
C ALA A 85 -2.32 -15.48 -9.06
N LEU A 86 -1.11 -15.31 -8.47
CA LEU A 86 0.18 -15.62 -9.08
C LEU A 86 0.93 -16.69 -8.26
N ASN A 87 1.74 -17.49 -8.93
CA ASN A 87 2.63 -18.42 -8.23
C ASN A 87 3.84 -17.68 -7.61
N ALA A 88 4.65 -18.40 -6.82
CA ALA A 88 5.80 -17.81 -6.12
C ALA A 88 6.84 -17.20 -7.07
N LYS A 89 7.14 -17.87 -8.20
CA LYS A 89 8.12 -17.39 -9.19
C LYS A 89 7.61 -16.13 -9.90
N GLU A 90 6.37 -16.16 -10.34
CA GLU A 90 5.68 -15.02 -10.98
C GLU A 90 5.60 -13.81 -10.04
N SER A 91 5.21 -14.05 -8.78
CA SER A 91 5.14 -13.02 -7.74
C SER A 91 6.51 -12.40 -7.48
N ARG A 92 7.58 -13.19 -7.40
CA ARG A 92 8.96 -12.68 -7.24
C ARG A 92 9.34 -11.73 -8.37
N ILE A 93 9.07 -12.11 -9.62
CA ILE A 93 9.34 -11.29 -10.80
C ILE A 93 8.53 -9.99 -10.73
N LEU A 94 7.24 -10.07 -10.42
CA LEU A 94 6.39 -8.90 -10.32
C LEU A 94 6.82 -7.96 -9.19
N ILE A 95 7.22 -8.48 -8.03
CA ILE A 95 7.77 -7.69 -6.91
C ILE A 95 9.03 -6.96 -7.35
N GLN A 96 9.96 -7.64 -8.02
CA GLN A 96 11.19 -7.02 -8.54
C GLN A 96 10.88 -5.87 -9.50
N LEU A 97 9.93 -6.06 -10.42
CA LEU A 97 9.51 -5.03 -11.37
C LEU A 97 8.78 -3.86 -10.68
N ARG A 98 7.87 -4.13 -9.72
CA ARG A 98 7.08 -3.11 -9.01
C ARG A 98 7.88 -2.31 -7.97
N THR A 99 8.98 -2.87 -7.48
CA THR A 99 9.87 -2.17 -6.53
C THR A 99 11.09 -1.56 -7.21
N GLY A 100 11.42 -1.99 -8.42
CA GLY A 100 12.65 -1.64 -9.12
C GLY A 100 13.90 -2.25 -8.48
N LYS A 101 13.74 -3.06 -7.41
CA LYS A 101 14.81 -3.76 -6.69
C LYS A 101 15.07 -5.10 -7.39
N CYS A 102 15.75 -5.03 -8.52
CA CYS A 102 15.83 -6.13 -9.48
C CYS A 102 17.24 -6.25 -10.07
N ARG A 103 17.55 -7.34 -10.78
CA ARG A 103 18.91 -7.57 -11.34
C ARG A 103 19.28 -6.65 -12.51
N LEU A 104 18.49 -5.63 -12.83
CA LEU A 104 18.80 -4.66 -13.89
C LEU A 104 19.91 -3.70 -13.45
N ASN A 105 20.76 -3.28 -14.38
CA ASN A 105 21.98 -2.53 -14.09
C ASN A 105 21.72 -1.20 -13.39
N ARG A 106 20.58 -0.52 -13.62
CA ARG A 106 20.25 0.71 -12.88
C ARG A 106 20.18 0.49 -11.37
N TYR A 107 19.58 -0.62 -10.92
CA TYR A 107 19.52 -0.93 -9.50
C TYR A 107 20.84 -1.47 -9.00
N LEU A 108 21.47 -2.39 -9.75
CA LEU A 108 22.76 -2.95 -9.36
C LEU A 108 23.84 -1.87 -9.21
N HIS A 109 23.83 -0.86 -10.07
CA HIS A 109 24.76 0.27 -9.99
C HIS A 109 24.48 1.15 -8.78
N SER A 110 23.19 1.38 -8.42
CA SER A 110 22.86 2.19 -7.24
C SER A 110 23.31 1.55 -5.94
N ILE A 111 23.41 0.22 -5.88
CA ILE A 111 24.00 -0.53 -4.77
C ILE A 111 25.48 -0.86 -4.96
N ARG A 112 26.14 -0.28 -5.98
CA ARG A 112 27.56 -0.48 -6.31
C ARG A 112 27.97 -1.93 -6.61
N ALA A 113 27.03 -2.78 -7.00
CA ALA A 113 27.29 -4.17 -7.41
C ALA A 113 27.86 -4.27 -8.83
N VAL A 114 27.63 -3.26 -9.67
CA VAL A 114 28.20 -3.17 -11.03
C VAL A 114 28.78 -1.77 -11.25
N ARG A 115 29.75 -1.68 -12.17
CA ARG A 115 30.46 -0.43 -12.50
C ARG A 115 29.65 0.55 -13.35
N THR A 116 28.68 0.07 -14.12
CA THR A 116 27.89 0.92 -15.02
C THR A 116 26.41 0.58 -14.90
N ASP A 117 25.54 1.58 -15.06
CA ASP A 117 24.10 1.37 -15.13
C ASP A 117 23.58 1.10 -16.56
N GLN A 118 24.48 1.08 -17.54
CA GLN A 118 24.14 0.95 -18.96
C GLN A 118 23.52 -0.41 -19.27
N CYS A 119 22.50 -0.39 -20.14
CA CYS A 119 21.92 -1.59 -20.71
C CYS A 119 22.90 -2.26 -21.66
N SER A 120 22.81 -3.59 -21.81
CA SER A 120 23.65 -4.33 -22.75
C SER A 120 23.50 -3.90 -24.21
N CYS A 121 22.42 -3.18 -24.56
CA CYS A 121 22.26 -2.57 -25.88
C CYS A 121 23.03 -1.25 -26.06
N GLY A 122 23.71 -0.74 -25.03
CA GLY A 122 24.59 0.44 -25.08
C GLY A 122 23.90 1.80 -25.12
N GLN A 123 22.59 1.87 -25.37
CA GLN A 123 21.93 3.15 -25.66
C GLN A 123 21.55 4.00 -24.44
N ALA A 124 21.30 3.39 -23.29
CA ALA A 124 20.81 4.07 -22.08
C ALA A 124 20.97 3.21 -20.83
N ALA A 125 20.74 3.79 -19.66
CA ALA A 125 20.65 3.06 -18.41
C ALA A 125 19.57 1.96 -18.46
N GLU A 126 19.86 0.79 -17.88
CA GLU A 126 18.96 -0.36 -17.82
C GLU A 126 17.92 -0.18 -16.70
N THR A 127 16.89 0.63 -16.98
CA THR A 127 15.72 0.79 -16.11
C THR A 127 14.66 -0.27 -16.41
N VAL A 128 13.69 -0.44 -15.50
CA VAL A 128 12.51 -1.31 -15.75
C VAL A 128 11.74 -0.84 -16.99
N GLU A 129 11.57 0.47 -17.18
CA GLU A 129 10.91 1.03 -18.37
C GLU A 129 11.67 0.69 -19.66
N ARG A 130 13.00 0.80 -19.63
CA ARG A 130 13.85 0.43 -20.77
C ARG A 130 13.71 -1.07 -21.05
N PHE A 131 13.85 -1.91 -20.02
CA PHE A 131 13.74 -3.35 -20.12
C PHE A 131 12.39 -3.78 -20.71
N LEU A 132 11.28 -3.26 -20.18
CA LEU A 132 9.93 -3.63 -20.59
C LEU A 132 9.49 -3.06 -21.93
N PHE A 133 9.95 -1.87 -22.34
CA PHE A 133 9.33 -1.14 -23.46
C PHE A 133 10.28 -0.60 -24.54
N ARG A 134 11.58 -0.45 -24.29
CA ARG A 134 12.47 0.28 -25.22
C ARG A 134 13.72 -0.49 -25.65
N CYS A 135 14.19 -1.46 -24.87
CA CYS A 135 15.38 -2.22 -25.21
C CYS A 135 15.09 -3.08 -26.44
N THR A 136 15.88 -2.91 -27.50
CA THR A 136 15.74 -3.60 -28.80
C THR A 136 16.14 -5.07 -28.74
N ARG A 137 16.99 -5.44 -27.78
CA ARG A 137 17.42 -6.82 -27.54
C ARG A 137 16.24 -7.75 -27.25
N TRP A 138 15.19 -7.23 -26.63
CA TRP A 138 14.03 -8.00 -26.16
C TRP A 138 12.81 -7.84 -27.07
N ASN A 139 12.99 -7.44 -28.33
CA ASN A 139 11.88 -7.17 -29.25
C ASN A 139 11.02 -8.40 -29.51
N SER A 140 11.65 -9.56 -29.70
CA SER A 140 10.97 -10.83 -29.97
C SER A 140 10.11 -11.26 -28.78
N GLU A 141 10.67 -11.23 -27.57
CA GLU A 141 9.94 -11.59 -26.35
C GLU A 141 8.83 -10.58 -26.03
N ARG A 142 9.03 -9.29 -26.36
CA ARG A 142 8.04 -8.22 -26.12
C ARG A 142 6.83 -8.30 -27.04
N GLU A 143 6.90 -9.08 -28.11
CA GLU A 143 5.81 -9.16 -29.08
C GLU A 143 4.46 -9.49 -28.42
N GLY A 144 4.46 -10.37 -27.41
CA GLY A 144 3.24 -10.68 -26.65
C GLY A 144 2.61 -9.45 -25.98
N MET A 145 3.42 -8.59 -25.35
CA MET A 145 2.93 -7.35 -24.73
C MET A 145 2.44 -6.34 -25.78
N THR A 146 3.19 -6.19 -26.87
CA THR A 146 2.86 -5.29 -27.97
C THR A 146 1.55 -5.68 -28.65
N ARG A 147 1.33 -6.98 -28.87
CA ARG A 147 0.10 -7.53 -29.44
C ARG A 147 -1.08 -7.40 -28.47
N TYR A 148 -0.85 -7.61 -27.17
CA TYR A 148 -1.90 -7.53 -26.16
C TYR A 148 -2.50 -6.12 -26.07
N ASN A 149 -1.66 -5.09 -25.95
CA ASN A 149 -2.16 -3.72 -25.94
C ASN A 149 -1.11 -2.71 -26.41
N ARG A 150 -1.13 -2.39 -27.71
CA ARG A 150 -0.20 -1.45 -28.33
C ARG A 150 -0.35 -0.02 -27.78
N THR A 151 -1.55 0.43 -27.46
CA THR A 151 -1.80 1.81 -26.99
C THR A 151 -1.29 2.04 -25.57
N LYS A 152 -1.21 0.98 -24.77
CA LYS A 152 -0.68 1.03 -23.40
C LYS A 152 0.83 0.79 -23.33
N MET A 153 1.53 0.58 -24.46
CA MET A 153 2.97 0.43 -24.47
C MET A 153 3.66 1.65 -23.86
N GLY A 154 4.50 1.41 -22.84
CA GLY A 154 5.13 2.47 -22.04
C GLY A 154 4.42 2.76 -20.71
N ASN A 155 3.21 2.25 -20.49
CA ASN A 155 2.48 2.43 -19.23
C ASN A 155 2.87 1.33 -18.22
N LEU A 156 3.78 1.66 -17.30
CA LEU A 156 4.19 0.74 -16.23
C LEU A 156 3.02 0.31 -15.34
N SER A 157 2.16 1.24 -14.92
CA SER A 157 1.04 0.97 -14.04
C SER A 157 0.12 -0.10 -14.64
N PHE A 158 -0.22 0.02 -15.92
CA PHE A 158 -1.06 -0.95 -16.62
C PHE A 158 -0.44 -2.35 -16.64
N PHE A 159 0.81 -2.47 -17.08
CA PHE A 159 1.48 -3.77 -17.23
C PHE A 159 1.91 -4.41 -15.89
N LEU A 160 2.04 -3.62 -14.82
CA LEU A 160 2.44 -4.09 -13.50
C LEU A 160 1.25 -4.17 -12.51
N GLY A 161 0.03 -3.91 -12.97
CA GLY A 161 -1.19 -3.98 -12.14
C GLY A 161 -1.26 -2.91 -11.06
N GLY A 162 -0.70 -1.73 -11.33
CA GLY A 162 -0.79 -0.57 -10.45
C GLY A 162 -2.02 0.27 -10.75
N LYS A 163 -2.66 0.79 -9.69
CA LYS A 163 -3.76 1.72 -9.81
C LYS A 163 -3.22 3.14 -9.98
N SER A 164 -3.64 3.83 -11.04
CA SER A 164 -3.37 5.24 -11.28
C SER A 164 -4.36 6.13 -10.53
N GLY A 165 -3.98 7.39 -10.26
CA GLY A 165 -4.89 8.39 -9.67
C GLY A 165 -6.07 8.74 -10.57
N SER A 166 -5.98 8.44 -11.87
CA SER A 166 -7.08 8.58 -12.85
C SER A 166 -8.10 7.44 -12.80
N ASP A 167 -7.80 6.35 -12.08
CA ASP A 167 -8.62 5.16 -12.08
C ASP A 167 -9.78 5.26 -11.08
N GLY A 168 -10.99 4.91 -11.54
CA GLY A 168 -12.18 4.97 -10.71
C GLY A 168 -12.16 4.02 -9.51
N GLU A 169 -13.15 4.16 -8.63
CA GLU A 169 -13.29 3.30 -7.43
C GLU A 169 -13.45 1.83 -7.79
N ARG A 170 -14.20 1.51 -8.86
CA ARG A 170 -14.46 0.14 -9.33
C ARG A 170 -13.36 -0.44 -10.23
N TRP A 171 -12.21 0.23 -10.33
CA TRP A 171 -11.10 -0.25 -11.14
C TRP A 171 -10.56 -1.59 -10.63
N GLN A 172 -10.20 -2.47 -11.56
CA GLN A 172 -9.54 -3.73 -11.27
C GLN A 172 -8.28 -3.87 -12.15
N PRO A 173 -7.23 -4.54 -11.64
CA PRO A 173 -6.03 -4.78 -12.43
C PRO A 173 -6.31 -5.74 -13.59
N ASP A 174 -5.75 -5.43 -14.75
CA ASP A 174 -5.77 -6.34 -15.89
C ASP A 174 -4.76 -7.47 -15.67
N MET A 175 -5.25 -8.60 -15.15
CA MET A 175 -4.41 -9.76 -14.86
C MET A 175 -3.79 -10.39 -16.11
N ALA A 176 -4.40 -10.24 -17.29
CA ALA A 176 -3.83 -10.75 -18.53
C ALA A 176 -2.64 -9.88 -18.98
N ALA A 177 -2.71 -8.56 -18.79
CA ALA A 177 -1.57 -7.66 -19.00
C ALA A 177 -0.40 -7.98 -18.05
N VAL A 178 -0.71 -8.19 -16.76
CA VAL A 178 0.28 -8.56 -15.74
C VAL A 178 0.96 -9.88 -16.09
N ARG A 179 0.17 -10.92 -16.40
CA ARG A 179 0.71 -12.24 -16.78
C ARG A 179 1.55 -12.18 -18.04
N THR A 180 1.16 -11.38 -19.03
CA THR A 180 1.95 -11.19 -20.26
C THR A 180 3.30 -10.55 -19.96
N THR A 181 3.34 -9.57 -19.05
CA THR A 181 4.58 -8.93 -18.60
C THR A 181 5.49 -9.90 -17.84
N ILE A 182 4.91 -10.77 -17.02
CA ILE A 182 5.66 -11.79 -16.29
C ILE A 182 6.22 -12.83 -17.27
N LYS A 183 5.42 -13.31 -18.23
CA LYS A 183 5.88 -14.21 -19.30
C LYS A 183 7.03 -13.62 -20.09
N PHE A 184 6.94 -12.34 -20.46
CA PHE A 184 8.05 -11.60 -21.06
C PHE A 184 9.31 -11.69 -20.20
N ALA A 185 9.23 -11.29 -18.93
CA ALA A 185 10.37 -11.27 -18.04
C ALA A 185 10.99 -12.66 -17.83
N MET A 186 10.16 -13.70 -17.70
CA MET A 186 10.60 -15.09 -17.62
C MET A 186 11.34 -15.54 -18.89
N ALA A 187 10.79 -15.24 -20.07
CA ALA A 187 11.41 -15.61 -21.35
C ALA A 187 12.80 -14.99 -21.53
N THR A 188 13.01 -13.76 -21.03
CA THR A 188 14.33 -13.12 -21.09
C THR A 188 15.38 -13.75 -20.16
N GLY A 189 14.95 -14.42 -19.09
CA GLY A 189 15.83 -14.88 -18.00
C GLY A 189 16.65 -13.78 -17.33
N ARG A 190 16.37 -12.49 -17.61
CA ARG A 190 17.21 -11.36 -17.17
C ARG A 190 17.13 -11.11 -15.67
N LEU A 191 16.02 -11.52 -15.05
CA LEU A 191 15.69 -11.28 -13.65
C LEU A 191 15.87 -12.52 -12.75
N ASP A 192 16.13 -13.68 -13.34
CA ASP A 192 16.36 -14.92 -12.61
C ASP A 192 17.64 -14.83 -11.78
N ALA A 193 17.68 -15.47 -10.62
CA ALA A 193 18.83 -15.46 -9.71
C ALA A 193 19.91 -16.46 -10.10
N ASP A 194 19.55 -17.50 -10.85
CA ASP A 194 20.36 -18.70 -11.09
C ASP A 194 21.25 -18.59 -12.34
N ARG A 195 21.60 -17.35 -12.72
CA ARG A 195 22.49 -17.04 -13.84
C ARG A 195 23.62 -16.13 -13.39
#